data_AF-A0AB34IP27-F1
#
_entry.id   AF-A0AB34IP27-F1
#
_cell.length_a   1.000
_cell.length_b   1.000
_cell.length_c   1.000
_cell.angle_alpha   90.00
_cell.angle_beta   90.00
_cell.angle_gamma   90.00
#
_symmetry.space_group_name_H-M   'P 1'
#
loop_
_entity.id
_entity.type
_entity.pdbx_description
1 polymer ?
#
loop_
_entity_poly.entity_id
_entity_poly.type
_entity_poly.pdbx_seq_one_letter_code
_entity_poly.pdbx_strand_id
1 'polypeptide(L)'
;MADEMSNLQYASLYFLACVDDDDNELIVLETIHHFVEVLDRYFGNVCELDLIFNFHKAYHILDELLITGELQEPSKKAILRVTAAQDALMEGSGDSKVSDSKYEI
;
A
#
# COMPACT_ATOMS: atom_id res chain seq x y z
N MET A 1 -5.30 -27.97 -29.38
CA MET A 1 -4.47 -26.80 -29.68
C MET A 1 -5.43 -25.68 -30.08
N ALA A 2 -5.90 -24.96 -29.08
CA ALA A 2 -6.60 -23.68 -29.18
C ALA A 2 -6.32 -23.03 -27.82
N ASP A 3 -5.17 -22.39 -27.78
CA ASP A 3 -4.77 -21.45 -26.75
C ASP A 3 -5.53 -20.16 -27.03
N GLU A 4 -6.47 -19.80 -26.17
CA GLU A 4 -6.98 -18.43 -26.08
C GLU A 4 -7.32 -18.18 -24.60
N MET A 5 -6.22 -18.06 -23.84
CA MET A 5 -6.17 -17.45 -22.53
C MET A 5 -6.63 -15.98 -22.66
N SER A 6 -7.92 -15.75 -22.51
CA SER A 6 -8.49 -14.41 -22.32
C SER A 6 -8.90 -14.24 -20.86
N ASN A 7 -7.91 -14.17 -19.96
CA ASN A 7 -8.16 -13.65 -18.62
C ASN A 7 -7.96 -12.14 -18.65
N LEU A 8 -9.06 -11.41 -18.84
CA LEU A 8 -9.15 -9.99 -18.54
C LEU A 8 -9.96 -9.81 -17.26
N GLN A 9 -9.27 -9.67 -16.13
CA GLN A 9 -9.80 -8.97 -14.97
C GLN A 9 -8.99 -7.68 -14.79
N TYR A 10 -9.65 -6.55 -15.05
CA TYR A 10 -9.19 -5.22 -14.68
C TYR A 10 -9.67 -4.93 -13.24
N ALA A 11 -8.74 -4.69 -12.30
CA ALA A 11 -8.89 -4.21 -10.92
C ALA A 11 -9.99 -4.80 -10.02
N SER A 12 -9.59 -5.52 -8.97
CA SER A 12 -10.47 -6.25 -8.03
C SER A 12 -9.83 -6.36 -6.63
N LEU A 13 -9.24 -5.27 -6.12
CA LEU A 13 -8.55 -5.29 -4.82
C LEU A 13 -9.56 -5.41 -3.67
N TYR A 14 -9.41 -6.48 -2.88
CA TYR A 14 -10.12 -6.69 -1.63
C TYR A 14 -9.15 -6.54 -0.46
N PHE A 15 -9.54 -5.74 0.53
CA PHE A 15 -8.82 -5.63 1.80
C PHE A 15 -9.55 -6.47 2.84
N LEU A 16 -8.80 -7.33 3.51
CA LEU A 16 -9.31 -8.22 4.55
C LEU A 16 -8.56 -7.91 5.85
N ALA A 17 -9.30 -7.77 6.94
CA ALA A 17 -8.76 -7.69 8.28
C ALA A 17 -9.42 -8.76 9.14
N CYS A 18 -8.62 -9.48 9.92
CA CYS A 18 -9.09 -10.41 10.93
C CYS A 18 -9.11 -9.67 12.27
N VAL A 19 -10.24 -9.74 12.97
CA VAL A 19 -10.51 -9.00 14.21
C VAL A 19 -11.14 -9.94 15.22
N ASP A 20 -11.00 -9.65 16.50
CA ASP A 20 -11.66 -10.43 17.55
C ASP A 20 -13.15 -10.03 17.67
N ASP A 21 -13.97 -10.92 18.22
CA ASP A 21 -15.43 -10.70 18.34
C ASP A 21 -15.79 -9.48 19.23
N ASP A 22 -14.87 -9.07 20.10
CA ASP A 22 -15.03 -7.92 21.01
C ASP A 22 -14.56 -6.59 20.37
N ASP A 23 -13.92 -6.63 19.19
CA ASP A 23 -13.39 -5.46 18.53
C ASP A 23 -14.47 -4.65 17.79
N ASN A 24 -14.21 -3.35 17.67
CA ASN A 24 -15.10 -2.47 16.94
C ASN A 24 -14.84 -2.56 15.42
N GLU A 25 -15.73 -3.22 14.71
CA GLU A 25 -15.70 -3.35 13.25
C GLU A 25 -15.56 -2.00 12.52
N LEU A 26 -16.15 -0.92 13.05
CA LEU A 26 -16.05 0.42 12.43
C LEU A 26 -14.63 0.99 12.53
N ILE A 27 -13.91 0.71 13.62
CA ILE A 27 -12.52 1.15 13.80
C ILE A 27 -11.62 0.41 12.82
N VAL A 28 -11.90 -0.86 12.59
CA VAL A 28 -11.14 -1.71 11.65
C VAL A 28 -11.39 -1.22 10.23
N LEU A 29 -12.64 -0.96 9.86
CA LEU A 29 -12.98 -0.42 8.55
C LEU A 29 -12.33 0.95 8.33
N GLU A 30 -12.34 1.82 9.35
CA GLU A 30 -11.65 3.12 9.32
C GLU A 30 -10.13 2.94 9.17
N THR A 31 -9.54 1.95 9.84
CA THR A 31 -8.11 1.62 9.71
C THR A 31 -7.75 1.20 8.29
N ILE A 32 -8.58 0.36 7.66
CA ILE A 32 -8.40 -0.03 6.25
C ILE A 32 -8.51 1.20 5.34
N HIS A 33 -9.52 2.05 5.55
CA HIS A 33 -9.69 3.28 4.75
C HIS A 33 -8.49 4.22 4.94
N HIS A 34 -8.00 4.34 6.17
CA HIS A 34 -6.84 5.14 6.50
C HIS A 34 -5.60 4.65 5.74
N PHE A 35 -5.35 3.34 5.74
CA PHE A 35 -4.26 2.72 5.01
C PHE A 35 -4.33 3.03 3.51
N VAL A 36 -5.49 2.82 2.89
CA VAL A 36 -5.70 3.09 1.45
C VAL A 36 -5.48 4.57 1.11
N GLU A 37 -5.94 5.50 1.96
CA GLU A 37 -5.68 6.93 1.75
C GLU A 37 -4.19 7.29 1.85
N VAL A 38 -3.44 6.65 2.74
CA VAL A 38 -1.99 6.90 2.86
C VAL A 38 -1.28 6.37 1.61
N LEU A 39 -1.65 5.18 1.13
CA LEU A 39 -1.13 4.62 -0.12
C LEU A 39 -1.41 5.53 -1.31
N ASP A 40 -2.65 6.02 -1.44
CA ASP A 40 -3.04 6.92 -2.53
C ASP A 40 -2.23 8.22 -2.55
N ARG A 41 -1.96 8.79 -1.36
CA ARG A 41 -1.11 9.99 -1.22
C ARG A 41 0.36 9.72 -1.47
N TYR A 42 0.85 8.53 -1.11
CA TYR A 42 2.25 8.15 -1.30
C TYR A 42 2.57 7.90 -2.79
N PHE A 43 1.73 7.13 -3.48
CA PHE A 43 1.94 6.80 -4.90
C PHE A 43 1.43 7.88 -5.87
N GLY A 44 0.52 8.75 -5.43
CA GLY A 44 -0.02 9.83 -6.25
C GLY A 44 -1.01 9.32 -7.30
N ASN A 45 -2.17 8.86 -6.84
CA ASN A 45 -3.17 8.04 -7.57
C ASN A 45 -2.73 6.58 -7.70
N VAL A 46 -2.91 5.83 -6.62
CA VAL A 46 -2.51 4.41 -6.54
C VAL A 46 -3.33 3.54 -7.48
N CYS A 47 -2.68 2.58 -8.14
CA CYS A 47 -3.35 1.48 -8.85
C CYS A 47 -2.85 0.10 -8.38
N GLU A 48 -3.55 -0.98 -8.71
CA GLU A 48 -3.12 -2.33 -8.27
C GLU A 48 -1.71 -2.71 -8.72
N LEU A 49 -1.27 -2.21 -9.87
CA LEU A 49 0.07 -2.49 -10.39
C LEU A 49 1.13 -1.84 -9.51
N ASP A 50 0.89 -0.65 -8.96
CA ASP A 50 1.82 0.02 -8.06
C ASP A 50 2.06 -0.82 -6.81
N LEU A 51 0.98 -1.42 -6.28
CA LEU A 51 1.03 -2.32 -5.13
C LEU A 51 1.75 -3.64 -5.46
N ILE A 52 1.56 -4.19 -6.67
CA ILE A 52 2.25 -5.42 -7.11
C ILE A 52 3.75 -5.18 -7.28
N PHE A 53 4.15 -4.10 -7.94
CA PHE A 53 5.56 -3.82 -8.21
C PHE A 53 6.31 -3.26 -6.99
N ASN A 54 5.63 -2.50 -6.13
CA ASN A 54 6.22 -1.87 -4.96
C ASN A 54 5.65 -2.41 -3.63
N PHE A 55 5.38 -3.72 -3.56
CA PHE A 55 4.76 -4.33 -2.37
C PHE A 55 5.55 -4.06 -1.09
N HIS A 56 6.89 -4.04 -1.17
CA HIS A 56 7.77 -3.75 -0.03
C HIS A 56 7.48 -2.38 0.59
N LYS A 57 7.23 -1.35 -0.24
CA LYS A 57 6.87 0.00 0.23
C LYS A 57 5.50 0.01 0.90
N ALA A 58 4.55 -0.74 0.36
CA ALA A 58 3.22 -0.87 0.97
C ALA A 58 3.30 -1.54 2.36
N TYR A 59 4.15 -2.55 2.54
CA TYR A 59 4.41 -3.15 3.85
C TYR A 59 5.07 -2.17 4.81
N HIS A 60 6.05 -1.38 4.36
CA HIS A 60 6.66 -0.35 5.21
C HIS A 60 5.63 0.69 5.67
N ILE A 61 4.75 1.14 4.78
CA ILE A 61 3.67 2.05 5.16
C ILE A 61 2.71 1.39 6.16
N LEU A 62 2.40 0.10 5.97
CA LEU A 62 1.55 -0.65 6.89
C LEU A 62 2.17 -0.77 8.27
N ASP A 63 3.48 -1.02 8.37
CA ASP A 63 4.22 -1.12 9.63
C ASP A 63 4.30 0.24 10.36
N GLU A 64 4.35 1.36 9.64
CA GLU A 64 4.27 2.68 10.27
C GLU A 64 2.85 2.99 10.77
N LEU A 65 1.82 2.46 10.11
CA LEU A 65 0.42 2.63 10.49
C LEU A 65 0.03 1.74 11.68
N LEU A 66 0.39 0.45 11.62
CA LEU A 66 -0.04 -0.58 12.56
C LEU A 66 1.16 -1.28 13.20
N ILE A 67 1.06 -1.52 14.50
CA ILE A 67 2.02 -2.34 15.22
C ILE A 67 1.29 -3.34 16.11
N THR A 68 1.66 -4.61 15.99
CA THR A 68 1.05 -5.69 16.80
C THR A 68 -0.49 -5.75 16.66
N GLY A 69 -1.03 -5.34 15.51
CA GLY A 69 -2.48 -5.33 15.25
C GLY A 69 -3.20 -4.06 15.73
N GLU A 70 -2.50 -3.13 16.35
CA GLU A 70 -3.05 -1.89 16.89
C GLU A 70 -2.58 -0.66 16.09
N LEU A 71 -3.39 0.41 16.09
CA LEU A 71 -3.05 1.67 15.45
C LEU A 71 -1.86 2.34 16.14
N GLN A 72 -0.72 2.42 15.45
CA GLN A 72 0.50 3.06 15.95
C GLN A 72 0.46 4.57 15.68
N GLU A 73 0.41 4.96 14.41
CA GLU A 73 0.51 6.35 13.99
C GLU A 73 -0.78 6.78 13.26
N PRO A 74 -1.61 7.64 13.86
CA PRO A 74 -2.83 8.11 13.23
C PRO A 74 -2.58 9.27 12.24
N SER A 75 -1.40 9.88 12.22
CA SER A 75 -1.13 11.03 11.35
C SER A 75 -0.58 10.59 10.00
N LYS A 76 -1.42 10.68 8.96
CA LYS A 76 -1.03 10.49 7.54
C LYS A 76 0.23 11.28 7.17
N LYS A 77 0.38 12.50 7.69
CA LYS A 77 1.56 13.35 7.44
C LYS A 77 2.82 12.82 8.14
N ALA A 78 2.68 12.22 9.32
CA ALA A 78 3.81 11.63 10.03
C ALA A 78 4.30 10.38 9.31
N ILE A 79 3.38 9.49 8.92
CA ILE A 79 3.69 8.27 8.15
C ILE A 79 4.46 8.62 6.88
N LEU A 80 3.89 9.49 6.02
CA LEU A 80 4.52 9.90 4.75
C LEU A 80 5.91 10.51 4.95
N ARG A 81 6.14 11.25 6.04
CA ARG A 81 7.44 11.83 6.36
C ARG A 81 8.46 10.75 6.73
N VAL A 82 8.06 9.75 7.51
CA VAL A 82 8.94 8.64 7.90
C VAL A 82 9.25 7.76 6.70
N THR A 83 8.25 7.40 5.90
CA THR A 83 8.44 6.62 4.67
C THR A 83 9.37 7.35 3.70
N ALA A 84 9.21 8.66 3.49
CA ALA A 84 10.11 9.44 2.64
C ALA A 84 11.56 9.49 3.17
N ALA A 85 11.74 9.52 4.49
CA ALA A 85 13.07 9.45 5.09
C ALA A 85 13.71 8.06 4.91
N GLN A 86 12.91 6.99 5.02
CA GLN A 86 13.36 5.62 4.77
C GLN A 86 13.75 5.42 3.29
N ASP A 87 12.94 5.92 2.35
CA ASP A 87 13.25 5.88 0.92
C ASP A 87 14.60 6.55 0.61
N ALA A 88 14.86 7.72 1.18
CA ALA A 88 16.10 8.45 0.99
C ALA A 88 17.35 7.69 1.51
N LEU A 89 17.18 6.87 2.55
CA LEU A 89 18.25 6.00 3.06
C LEU A 89 18.44 4.78 2.14
N MET A 90 17.35 4.23 1.62
CA MET A 90 17.36 3.05 0.77
C MET A 90 17.90 3.33 -0.64
N GLU A 91 17.76 4.55 -1.15
CA GLU A 91 18.39 5.04 -2.40
C GLU A 91 19.93 4.93 -2.39
N GLY A 92 20.56 4.86 -1.21
CA GLY A 92 22.01 4.57 -1.08
C GLY A 92 22.38 3.12 -1.43
N SER A 93 21.39 2.26 -1.61
CA SER A 93 21.50 0.81 -1.83
C SER A 93 20.54 0.35 -2.94
N GLY A 94 20.60 0.99 -4.11
CA GLY A 94 20.27 0.35 -5.39
C GLY A 94 18.83 -0.06 -5.67
N ASP A 95 17.82 0.60 -5.08
CA ASP A 95 16.45 0.54 -5.61
C ASP A 95 16.18 1.85 -6.36
N SER A 96 16.43 1.81 -7.67
CA SER A 96 16.13 2.92 -8.57
C SER A 96 14.67 3.30 -8.40
N LYS A 97 14.39 4.58 -8.15
CA LYS A 97 13.02 5.10 -8.34
C LYS A 97 12.60 4.74 -9.74
N VAL A 98 11.73 3.73 -9.89
CA VAL A 98 10.92 3.57 -11.08
C VAL A 98 9.89 4.70 -11.04
N SER A 99 10.37 5.90 -11.33
CA SER A 99 9.56 6.95 -11.89
C SER A 99 9.60 6.77 -13.40
N ASP A 100 9.02 5.69 -13.92
CA ASP A 100 8.90 5.50 -15.37
C ASP A 100 7.44 5.64 -15.78
N SER A 101 7.09 6.90 -16.06
CA SER A 101 6.17 7.32 -17.14
C SER A 101 5.04 6.33 -17.46
N LYS A 102 4.20 6.02 -16.46
CA LYS A 102 2.94 5.24 -16.51
C LYS A 102 2.73 4.41 -17.80
N TYR A 103 3.48 3.32 -17.94
CA TYR A 103 3.22 2.23 -18.90
C TYR A 103 3.24 2.59 -20.39
N GLU A 104 4.38 3.04 -20.93
CA GLU A 104 4.57 3.03 -22.39
C GLU A 104 4.56 1.59 -22.94
N ILE A 105 3.68 1.36 -23.92
CA ILE A 105 3.68 0.23 -24.85
C ILE A 105 4.50 0.64 -26.08
#